data_AF-A0A328SAF7-F1
#
_entry.id   AF-A0A328SAF7-F1
#
_cell.length_a   1.000
_cell.length_b   1.000
_cell.length_c   1.000
_cell.angle_alpha   90.00
_cell.angle_beta   90.00
_cell.angle_gamma   90.00
#
_symmetry.space_group_name_H-M   'P 1'
#
loop_
_entity.id
_entity.type
_entity.pdbx_description
1 polymer ?
#
loop_
_entity_poly.entity_id
_entity_poly.type
_entity_poly.pdbx_seq_one_letter_code
_entity_poly.pdbx_strand_id
1 'polypeptide(L)'
;MKDYVVLDLENPNFRQNSVSAIGLIVVRENERVDSIYSLINPEDDFEERIIRLTGITPSMVTNSPTLPEFWPKIESLLLDNIVVGHNITYDLRVISKSLKRYSMPVPDFDYCCTLTLSRRNLNLNSYKLENVARSIGVSYKPHNAIEDARASYEVFEYINSRREIPLETVKHYHYTEKLNSKCDARLANNINNLYGIIQVLKYKECLSDGHIALLSGWLEDNHKYNGYVVFNDISRKLKLIITESSLSGVNRYELSKCVHFISDSSAYKKKTLKIQVLQGIIKAVTCDDAVSMEELLYLNQWLEKNSTLQGDYVYDRIQLLTKQALEDNILLDQQQKQLAQKYKEILKPTKYHKGEIQLKDKTYTLTGNFKHITRDQLRKKLAKQHLTEKTSVSTKVDYLIIGTIPSPGWKYGNTGTKIIKAQEIQEKGGKIGLIKEEDLLKQLGYKI
;
A
#
# COMPACT_ATOMS: atom_id res chain seq x y z
N MET A 1 -16.75 25.21 -26.15
CA MET A 1 -16.76 23.72 -26.18
C MET A 1 -18.13 23.25 -26.63
N LYS A 2 -18.22 22.30 -27.58
CA LYS A 2 -19.49 21.95 -28.24
C LYS A 2 -19.85 20.47 -28.28
N ASP A 3 -18.84 19.60 -28.32
CA ASP A 3 -19.02 18.15 -28.32
C ASP A 3 -18.48 17.59 -27.01
N TYR A 4 -19.33 16.90 -26.27
CA TYR A 4 -18.98 16.32 -24.97
C TYR A 4 -20.04 15.29 -24.55
N VAL A 5 -19.73 14.51 -23.51
CA VAL A 5 -20.66 13.57 -22.90
C VAL A 5 -20.83 13.94 -21.44
N VAL A 6 -22.06 14.08 -20.97
CA VAL A 6 -22.34 14.30 -19.55
C VAL A 6 -22.55 12.97 -18.87
N LEU A 7 -21.88 12.74 -17.74
CA LEU A 7 -21.92 11.49 -16.97
C LEU A 7 -22.32 11.76 -15.52
N ASP A 8 -23.17 10.89 -14.99
CA ASP A 8 -23.43 10.76 -13.56
C ASP A 8 -23.68 9.27 -13.20
N LEU A 9 -23.29 8.87 -11.99
CA LEU A 9 -23.33 7.48 -11.54
C LEU A 9 -23.97 7.34 -10.15
N GLU A 10 -24.70 6.25 -9.96
CA GLU A 10 -25.08 5.80 -8.62
C GLU A 10 -24.27 4.57 -8.21
N ASN A 11 -23.90 4.48 -6.93
CA ASN A 11 -23.17 3.33 -6.36
C ASN A 11 -23.98 2.69 -5.23
N PRO A 12 -23.97 1.36 -5.05
CA PRO A 12 -24.85 0.66 -4.10
C PRO A 12 -24.48 0.82 -2.62
N ASN A 13 -23.23 1.19 -2.32
CA ASN A 13 -22.68 1.27 -0.95
C ASN A 13 -21.52 2.27 -0.83
N PHE A 14 -21.03 2.56 0.38
CA PHE A 14 -19.97 3.57 0.58
C PHE A 14 -18.56 3.14 0.13
N ARG A 15 -18.35 1.91 -0.33
CA ARG A 15 -17.03 1.45 -0.81
C ARG A 15 -16.63 2.11 -2.13
N GLN A 16 -17.63 2.55 -2.91
CA GLN A 16 -17.42 3.32 -4.15
C GLN A 16 -16.56 2.58 -5.17
N ASN A 17 -16.72 1.25 -5.26
CA ASN A 17 -15.98 0.36 -6.15
C ASN A 17 -16.91 -0.55 -6.98
N SER A 18 -18.17 -0.14 -7.11
CA SER A 18 -19.21 -0.75 -7.91
C SER A 18 -20.24 0.32 -8.29
N VAL A 19 -20.98 0.10 -9.38
CA VAL A 19 -21.97 1.03 -9.94
C VAL A 19 -23.32 0.32 -10.00
N SER A 20 -24.39 0.99 -9.59
CA SER A 20 -25.76 0.49 -9.61
C SER A 20 -26.66 1.20 -10.64
N ALA A 21 -26.27 2.38 -11.13
CA ALA A 21 -26.89 3.02 -12.28
C ALA A 21 -25.90 3.93 -13.02
N ILE A 22 -26.08 4.06 -14.33
CA ILE A 22 -25.28 4.92 -15.21
C ILE A 22 -26.23 5.80 -16.02
N GLY A 23 -26.01 7.12 -15.99
CA GLY A 23 -26.71 8.11 -16.82
C GLY A 23 -25.73 8.89 -17.70
N LEU A 24 -25.96 8.89 -19.01
CA LEU A 24 -25.20 9.66 -19.99
C LEU A 24 -26.11 10.56 -20.82
N ILE A 25 -25.62 11.75 -21.15
CA ILE A 25 -26.18 12.62 -22.19
C ILE A 25 -25.10 12.90 -23.23
N VAL A 26 -25.39 12.63 -24.50
CA VAL A 26 -24.46 12.91 -25.60
C VAL A 26 -24.82 14.24 -26.22
N VAL A 27 -23.83 15.13 -26.30
CA VAL A 27 -23.98 16.48 -26.86
C VAL A 27 -23.09 16.61 -28.09
N ARG A 28 -23.67 17.12 -29.17
CA ARG A 28 -22.97 17.43 -30.42
C ARG A 28 -23.39 18.81 -30.91
N GLU A 29 -22.44 19.66 -31.26
CA GLU A 29 -22.69 21.05 -31.69
C GLU A 29 -23.60 21.84 -30.72
N ASN A 30 -23.44 21.63 -29.40
CA ASN A 30 -24.28 22.18 -28.31
C ASN A 30 -25.74 21.67 -28.28
N GLU A 31 -26.10 20.66 -29.07
CA GLU A 31 -27.42 20.03 -29.02
C GLU A 31 -27.34 18.66 -28.35
N ARG A 32 -28.34 18.36 -27.49
CA ARG A 32 -28.52 17.00 -26.95
C ARG A 32 -28.98 16.09 -28.08
N VAL A 33 -28.11 15.18 -28.50
CA VAL A 33 -28.40 14.25 -29.60
C VAL A 33 -28.80 12.85 -29.12
N ASP A 34 -28.42 12.47 -27.90
CA ASP A 34 -28.79 11.17 -27.33
C ASP A 34 -28.77 11.19 -25.79
N SER A 35 -29.38 10.18 -25.18
CA SER A 35 -29.24 9.89 -23.76
C SER A 35 -29.32 8.40 -23.48
N ILE A 36 -28.43 7.92 -22.62
CA ILE A 36 -28.35 6.51 -22.24
C ILE A 36 -28.56 6.42 -20.73
N TYR A 37 -29.46 5.55 -20.30
CA TYR A 37 -29.65 5.19 -18.90
C TYR A 37 -29.69 3.68 -18.75
N SER A 38 -29.03 3.16 -17.73
CA SER A 38 -29.14 1.76 -17.36
C SER A 38 -28.96 1.58 -15.86
N LEU A 39 -29.81 0.76 -15.26
CA LEU A 39 -29.48 0.10 -14.00
C LEU A 39 -28.37 -0.90 -14.28
N ILE A 40 -27.45 -1.05 -13.34
CA ILE A 40 -26.33 -1.98 -13.44
C ILE A 40 -26.43 -2.93 -12.25
N ASN A 41 -26.27 -4.22 -12.50
CA ASN A 41 -26.06 -5.18 -11.43
C ASN A 41 -24.62 -5.02 -10.92
N PRO A 42 -24.40 -4.49 -9.70
CA PRO A 42 -23.06 -4.27 -9.18
C PRO A 42 -22.39 -5.55 -8.69
N GLU A 43 -23.14 -6.67 -8.62
CA GLU A 43 -22.76 -7.91 -7.94
C GLU A 43 -22.21 -7.61 -6.53
N ASP A 44 -22.88 -6.71 -5.82
CA ASP A 44 -22.42 -6.14 -4.56
C ASP A 44 -23.60 -5.86 -3.62
N ASP A 45 -23.29 -5.76 -2.33
CA ASP A 45 -24.30 -5.45 -1.32
C ASP A 45 -24.78 -4.00 -1.42
N PHE A 46 -26.05 -3.78 -1.13
CA PHE A 46 -26.63 -2.44 -1.02
C PHE A 46 -26.73 -2.01 0.43
N GLU A 47 -26.27 -0.80 0.71
CA GLU A 47 -26.46 -0.20 2.03
C GLU A 47 -27.79 0.54 2.12
N GLU A 48 -28.53 0.32 3.21
CA GLU A 48 -29.87 0.88 3.42
C GLU A 48 -29.91 2.41 3.30
N ARG A 49 -28.83 3.11 3.69
CA ARG A 49 -28.73 4.58 3.52
C ARG A 49 -28.67 5.00 2.05
N ILE A 50 -27.98 4.24 1.21
CA ILE A 50 -27.90 4.50 -0.22
C ILE A 50 -29.22 4.17 -0.90
N ILE A 51 -29.88 3.06 -0.51
CA ILE A 51 -31.22 2.72 -1.01
C ILE A 51 -32.20 3.86 -0.71
N ARG A 52 -32.20 4.38 0.52
CA ARG A 52 -33.06 5.53 0.89
C ARG A 52 -32.77 6.79 0.07
N LEU A 53 -31.51 6.98 -0.34
CA LEU A 53 -31.08 8.15 -1.08
C LEU A 53 -31.47 8.08 -2.56
N THR A 54 -31.15 6.95 -3.21
CA THR A 54 -31.27 6.75 -4.67
C THR A 54 -32.58 6.08 -5.08
N GLY A 55 -33.21 5.35 -4.16
CA GLY A 55 -34.35 4.48 -4.44
C GLY A 55 -33.99 3.18 -5.15
N ILE A 56 -32.72 2.91 -5.48
CA ILE A 56 -32.30 1.70 -6.18
C ILE A 56 -32.19 0.56 -5.17
N THR A 57 -32.99 -0.49 -5.35
CA THR A 57 -32.96 -1.70 -4.51
C THR A 57 -32.20 -2.85 -5.20
N PRO A 58 -31.69 -3.83 -4.44
CA PRO A 58 -31.11 -5.06 -5.01
C PRO A 58 -32.04 -5.76 -6.03
N SER A 59 -33.34 -5.80 -5.74
CA SER A 59 -34.34 -6.45 -6.61
C SER A 59 -34.52 -5.75 -7.96
N MET A 60 -34.27 -4.44 -8.05
CA MET A 60 -34.35 -3.69 -9.31
C MET A 60 -33.18 -4.03 -10.25
N VAL A 61 -32.02 -4.36 -9.68
CA VAL A 61 -30.79 -4.59 -10.45
C VAL A 61 -30.51 -6.07 -10.73
N THR A 62 -31.24 -7.01 -10.11
CA THR A 62 -30.99 -8.47 -10.24
C THR A 62 -30.87 -8.95 -11.69
N ASN A 63 -31.73 -8.44 -12.58
CA ASN A 63 -31.75 -8.81 -14.01
C ASN A 63 -31.14 -7.73 -14.92
N SER A 64 -30.50 -6.72 -14.35
CA SER A 64 -29.79 -5.68 -15.09
C SER A 64 -28.41 -6.18 -15.53
N PRO A 65 -27.82 -5.62 -16.61
CA PRO A 65 -26.47 -6.00 -17.03
C PRO A 65 -25.45 -5.66 -15.94
N THR A 66 -24.40 -6.46 -15.83
CA THR A 66 -23.20 -6.14 -15.06
C THR A 66 -22.38 -5.06 -15.76
N LEU A 67 -21.43 -4.44 -15.04
CA LEU A 67 -20.57 -3.43 -15.67
C LEU A 67 -19.78 -3.97 -16.87
N PRO A 68 -19.16 -5.17 -16.85
CA PRO A 68 -18.47 -5.71 -18.03
C PRO A 68 -19.37 -5.90 -19.26
N GLU A 69 -20.64 -6.25 -19.05
CA GLU A 69 -21.61 -6.42 -20.14
C GLU A 69 -22.04 -5.07 -20.73
N PHE A 70 -22.15 -4.03 -19.88
CA PHE A 70 -22.61 -2.71 -20.30
C PHE A 70 -21.48 -1.80 -20.81
N TRP A 71 -20.27 -1.93 -20.28
CA TRP A 71 -19.14 -1.05 -20.58
C TRP A 71 -18.84 -0.87 -22.08
N PRO A 72 -18.85 -1.93 -22.93
CA PRO A 72 -18.61 -1.77 -24.36
C PRO A 72 -19.58 -0.82 -25.06
N LYS A 73 -20.77 -0.58 -24.50
CA LYS A 73 -21.76 0.36 -25.05
C LYS A 73 -21.38 1.83 -24.84
N ILE A 74 -20.62 2.14 -23.80
CA ILE A 74 -20.33 3.52 -23.38
C ILE A 74 -18.84 3.88 -23.44
N GLU A 75 -17.96 2.90 -23.60
CA GLU A 75 -16.51 3.11 -23.58
C GLU A 75 -16.06 4.16 -24.59
N SER A 76 -16.34 3.96 -25.89
CA SER A 76 -15.94 4.93 -26.93
C SER A 76 -16.57 6.31 -26.71
N LEU A 77 -17.81 6.38 -26.23
CA LEU A 77 -18.46 7.65 -25.91
C LEU A 77 -17.68 8.43 -24.84
N LEU A 78 -17.16 7.75 -23.82
CA LEU A 78 -16.40 8.39 -22.74
C LEU A 78 -14.94 8.67 -23.11
N LEU A 79 -14.34 7.88 -24.00
CA LEU A 79 -12.92 8.02 -24.37
C LEU A 79 -12.68 8.97 -25.55
N ASP A 80 -13.62 9.03 -26.49
CA ASP A 80 -13.52 9.90 -27.66
C ASP A 80 -14.07 11.31 -27.40
N ASN A 81 -14.54 11.60 -26.17
CA ASN A 81 -15.17 12.87 -25.82
C ASN A 81 -14.71 13.38 -24.46
N ILE A 82 -14.89 14.68 -24.24
CA ILE A 82 -14.73 15.29 -22.92
C ILE A 82 -15.91 14.87 -22.04
N VAL A 83 -15.62 14.31 -20.87
CA VAL A 83 -16.61 13.90 -19.87
C VAL A 83 -16.96 15.09 -18.98
N VAL A 84 -18.20 15.55 -19.05
CA VAL A 84 -18.74 16.63 -18.24
C VAL A 84 -19.55 16.03 -17.08
N GLY A 85 -19.50 16.65 -15.91
CA GLY A 85 -20.39 16.28 -14.81
C GLY A 85 -20.17 17.13 -13.57
N HIS A 86 -21.07 17.01 -12.61
CA HIS A 86 -20.96 17.75 -11.36
C HIS A 86 -20.12 17.00 -10.35
N ASN A 87 -19.00 17.59 -9.91
CA ASN A 87 -18.03 16.89 -9.06
C ASN A 87 -17.48 15.59 -9.70
N ILE A 88 -17.45 15.55 -11.05
CA ILE A 88 -17.21 14.36 -11.90
C ILE A 88 -16.00 13.48 -11.55
N THR A 89 -14.98 14.02 -10.90
CA THR A 89 -13.85 13.22 -10.40
C THR A 89 -14.28 12.13 -9.40
N TYR A 90 -15.44 12.29 -8.77
CA TYR A 90 -16.05 11.25 -7.94
C TYR A 90 -16.49 10.07 -8.81
N ASP A 91 -17.29 10.33 -9.83
CA ASP A 91 -17.84 9.35 -10.77
C ASP A 91 -16.74 8.63 -11.52
N LEU A 92 -15.76 9.36 -12.07
CA LEU A 92 -14.59 8.79 -12.72
C LEU A 92 -13.81 7.86 -11.80
N ARG A 93 -13.76 8.16 -10.49
CA ARG A 93 -13.14 7.26 -9.50
C ARG A 93 -13.98 6.01 -9.24
N VAL A 94 -15.30 6.14 -9.15
CA VAL A 94 -16.21 5.00 -8.95
C VAL A 94 -16.11 4.05 -10.14
N ILE A 95 -16.22 4.56 -11.37
CA ILE A 95 -16.16 3.71 -12.57
C ILE A 95 -14.77 3.08 -12.76
N SER A 96 -13.69 3.83 -12.51
CA SER A 96 -12.31 3.29 -12.56
C SER A 96 -12.10 2.15 -11.56
N LYS A 97 -12.57 2.30 -10.31
CA LYS A 97 -12.52 1.24 -9.30
C LYS A 97 -13.38 0.04 -9.68
N SER A 98 -14.52 0.28 -10.31
CA SER A 98 -15.46 -0.76 -10.73
C SER A 98 -14.87 -1.59 -11.88
N LEU A 99 -14.30 -0.95 -12.90
CA LEU A 99 -13.54 -1.63 -13.97
C LEU A 99 -12.39 -2.46 -13.39
N LYS A 100 -11.64 -1.89 -12.46
CA LYS A 100 -10.55 -2.61 -11.78
C LYS A 100 -11.05 -3.83 -11.00
N ARG A 101 -12.22 -3.75 -10.35
CA ARG A 101 -12.83 -4.89 -9.63
C ARG A 101 -13.08 -6.08 -10.57
N TYR A 102 -13.43 -5.80 -11.83
CA TYR A 102 -13.60 -6.80 -12.88
C TYR A 102 -12.30 -7.15 -13.63
N SER A 103 -11.15 -6.67 -13.17
CA SER A 103 -9.85 -6.83 -13.86
C SER A 103 -9.86 -6.30 -15.31
N MET A 104 -10.71 -5.32 -15.60
CA MET A 104 -10.76 -4.65 -16.90
C MET A 104 -9.72 -3.52 -16.98
N PRO A 105 -9.26 -3.15 -18.19
CA PRO A 105 -8.44 -1.94 -18.37
C PRO A 105 -9.14 -0.71 -17.79
N VAL A 106 -8.37 0.15 -17.12
CA VAL A 106 -8.86 1.44 -16.61
C VAL A 106 -8.26 2.52 -17.50
N PRO A 107 -9.07 3.18 -18.34
CA PRO A 107 -8.58 4.21 -19.23
C PRO A 107 -8.42 5.55 -18.51
N ASP A 108 -7.74 6.47 -19.19
CA ASP A 108 -7.69 7.88 -18.81
C ASP A 108 -8.89 8.62 -19.40
N PHE A 109 -9.32 9.69 -18.74
CA PHE A 109 -10.49 10.48 -19.17
C PHE A 109 -10.15 11.96 -19.25
N ASP A 110 -10.58 12.61 -20.32
CA ASP A 110 -10.63 14.05 -20.40
C ASP A 110 -11.93 14.54 -19.80
N TYR A 111 -11.88 15.52 -18.89
CA TYR A 111 -13.07 15.92 -18.16
C TYR A 111 -13.18 17.42 -17.91
N CYS A 112 -14.43 17.87 -17.76
CA CYS A 112 -14.75 19.21 -17.30
C CYS A 112 -15.79 19.16 -16.16
N CYS A 113 -15.47 19.79 -15.03
CA CYS A 113 -16.26 19.66 -13.81
C CYS A 113 -17.18 20.87 -13.59
N THR A 114 -18.49 20.67 -13.67
CA THR A 114 -19.47 21.76 -13.53
C THR A 114 -19.43 22.40 -12.15
N LEU A 115 -19.13 21.66 -11.08
CA LEU A 115 -18.87 22.23 -9.75
C LEU A 115 -17.74 23.27 -9.77
N THR A 116 -16.64 22.95 -10.47
CA THR A 116 -15.49 23.87 -10.57
C THR A 116 -15.85 25.09 -11.42
N LEU A 117 -16.58 24.88 -12.51
CA LEU A 117 -17.08 25.95 -13.37
C LEU A 117 -18.04 26.87 -12.62
N SER A 118 -19.01 26.32 -11.88
CA SER A 118 -19.97 27.09 -11.10
C SER A 118 -19.28 27.94 -10.05
N ARG A 119 -18.30 27.41 -9.32
CA ARG A 119 -17.51 28.19 -8.34
C ARG A 119 -16.75 29.37 -8.95
N ARG A 120 -16.35 29.25 -10.22
CA ARG A 120 -15.61 30.30 -10.92
C ARG A 120 -16.52 31.37 -11.53
N ASN A 121 -17.72 30.97 -11.96
CA ASN A 121 -18.59 31.82 -12.78
C ASN A 121 -19.86 32.29 -12.07
N LEU A 122 -20.23 31.69 -10.93
CA LEU A 122 -21.44 31.98 -10.19
C LEU A 122 -21.10 32.31 -8.74
N ASN A 123 -21.86 33.24 -8.14
CA ASN A 123 -21.74 33.59 -6.72
C ASN A 123 -22.92 33.02 -5.94
N LEU A 124 -22.76 31.84 -5.33
CA LEU A 124 -23.82 31.10 -4.65
C LEU A 124 -23.38 30.70 -3.25
N ASN A 125 -24.32 30.65 -2.30
CA ASN A 125 -24.07 30.18 -0.94
C ASN A 125 -23.76 28.67 -0.87
N SER A 126 -24.18 27.91 -1.87
CA SER A 126 -23.95 26.47 -1.97
C SER A 126 -23.82 26.05 -3.42
N TYR A 127 -22.84 25.19 -3.69
CA TYR A 127 -22.56 24.66 -5.02
C TYR A 127 -22.90 23.17 -5.13
N LYS A 128 -23.82 22.65 -4.30
CA LYS A 128 -24.42 21.33 -4.58
C LYS A 128 -25.20 21.43 -5.89
N LEU A 129 -25.20 20.37 -6.71
CA LEU A 129 -25.86 20.36 -8.02
C LEU A 129 -27.29 20.91 -7.96
N GLU A 130 -28.10 20.42 -7.02
CA GLU A 130 -29.46 20.90 -6.75
C GLU A 130 -29.55 22.43 -6.57
N ASN A 131 -28.63 23.03 -5.81
CA ASN A 131 -28.64 24.46 -5.54
C ASN A 131 -28.17 25.28 -6.76
N VAL A 132 -27.20 24.76 -7.51
CA VAL A 132 -26.75 25.40 -8.76
C VAL A 132 -27.86 25.32 -9.81
N ALA A 133 -28.44 24.15 -10.04
CA ALA A 133 -29.56 23.94 -10.95
C ALA A 133 -30.75 24.86 -10.60
N ARG A 134 -31.14 24.93 -9.32
CA ARG A 134 -32.20 25.83 -8.85
C ARG A 134 -31.89 27.30 -9.15
N SER A 135 -30.63 27.73 -8.98
CA SER A 135 -30.24 29.13 -9.24
C SER A 135 -30.38 29.55 -10.71
N ILE A 136 -30.43 28.57 -11.62
CA ILE A 136 -30.58 28.79 -13.06
C ILE A 136 -32.00 28.43 -13.56
N GLY A 137 -32.93 28.17 -12.63
CA GLY A 137 -34.33 27.85 -12.95
C GLY A 137 -34.59 26.38 -13.29
N VAL A 138 -33.62 25.48 -13.05
CA VAL A 138 -33.75 24.04 -13.35
C VAL A 138 -34.17 23.28 -12.10
N SER A 139 -35.29 22.57 -12.21
CA SER A 139 -35.76 21.61 -11.20
C SER A 139 -35.63 20.19 -11.75
N TYR A 140 -35.28 19.25 -10.87
CA TYR A 140 -35.10 17.85 -11.21
C TYR A 140 -35.20 16.99 -9.94
N LYS A 141 -35.26 15.65 -10.11
CA LYS A 141 -35.25 14.70 -8.98
C LYS A 141 -33.80 14.29 -8.69
N PRO A 142 -33.20 14.71 -7.55
CA PRO A 142 -31.83 14.32 -7.21
C PRO A 142 -31.69 12.83 -6.93
N HIS A 143 -30.45 12.34 -7.01
CA HIS A 143 -30.06 10.94 -6.76
C HIS A 143 -30.70 9.98 -7.77
N ASN A 144 -30.72 10.44 -9.02
CA ASN A 144 -31.10 9.64 -10.17
C ASN A 144 -30.13 9.98 -11.29
N ALA A 145 -29.29 9.01 -11.67
CA ALA A 145 -28.16 9.24 -12.57
C ALA A 145 -28.51 10.00 -13.85
N ILE A 146 -29.64 9.71 -14.51
CA ILE A 146 -29.98 10.42 -15.75
C ILE A 146 -30.49 11.84 -15.49
N GLU A 147 -31.22 12.07 -14.40
CA GLU A 147 -31.68 13.41 -14.02
C GLU A 147 -30.54 14.29 -13.48
N ASP A 148 -29.58 13.73 -12.73
CA ASP A 148 -28.38 14.43 -12.29
C ASP A 148 -27.44 14.74 -13.47
N ALA A 149 -27.30 13.82 -14.44
CA ALA A 149 -26.61 14.10 -15.70
C ALA A 149 -27.31 15.23 -16.48
N ARG A 150 -28.64 15.23 -16.54
CA ARG A 150 -29.42 16.32 -17.16
C ARG A 150 -29.22 17.65 -16.45
N ALA A 151 -29.30 17.69 -15.13
CA ALA A 151 -29.04 18.91 -14.38
C ALA A 151 -27.61 19.42 -14.59
N SER A 152 -26.63 18.51 -14.67
CA SER A 152 -25.23 18.85 -14.97
C SER A 152 -25.07 19.44 -16.38
N TYR A 153 -25.77 18.90 -17.37
CA TYR A 153 -25.84 19.44 -18.74
C TYR A 153 -26.36 20.88 -18.73
N GLU A 154 -27.52 21.13 -18.12
CA GLU A 154 -28.13 22.47 -18.08
C GLU A 154 -27.21 23.49 -17.38
N VAL A 155 -26.55 23.09 -16.30
CA VAL A 155 -25.56 23.93 -15.61
C VAL A 155 -24.36 24.24 -16.51
N PHE A 156 -23.86 23.24 -17.25
CA PHE A 156 -22.76 23.44 -18.17
C PHE A 156 -23.15 24.42 -19.28
N GLU A 157 -24.27 24.21 -19.96
CA GLU A 157 -24.76 25.06 -21.06
C GLU A 157 -25.09 26.48 -20.60
N TYR A 158 -25.67 26.64 -19.42
CA TYR A 158 -25.91 27.96 -18.84
C TYR A 158 -24.61 28.76 -18.62
N ILE A 159 -23.52 28.10 -18.24
CA ILE A 159 -22.22 28.75 -18.09
C ILE A 159 -21.58 28.98 -19.46
N ASN A 160 -21.61 27.97 -20.34
CA ASN A 160 -21.01 27.99 -21.68
C ASN A 160 -21.62 29.07 -22.59
N SER A 161 -22.94 29.25 -22.53
CA SER A 161 -23.67 30.26 -23.32
C SER A 161 -23.35 31.71 -22.93
N ARG A 162 -22.90 31.96 -21.70
CA ARG A 162 -22.50 33.31 -21.24
C ARG A 162 -21.07 33.66 -21.58
N ARG A 163 -20.22 32.65 -21.53
CA ARG A 163 -18.82 32.74 -21.89
C ARG A 163 -18.41 31.35 -22.31
N GLU A 164 -18.10 31.21 -23.59
CA GLU A 164 -17.67 29.93 -24.13
C GLU A 164 -16.53 29.37 -23.27
N ILE A 165 -16.73 28.14 -22.79
CA ILE A 165 -15.74 27.48 -21.95
C ILE A 165 -14.58 27.07 -22.87
N PRO A 166 -13.37 27.59 -22.62
CA PRO A 166 -12.23 27.28 -23.47
C PRO A 166 -11.72 25.88 -23.18
N LEU A 167 -11.13 25.24 -24.19
CA LEU A 167 -10.62 23.86 -24.10
C LEU A 167 -9.53 23.71 -23.04
N GLU A 168 -8.78 24.77 -22.71
CA GLU A 168 -7.80 24.74 -21.61
C GLU A 168 -8.42 24.49 -20.21
N THR A 169 -9.76 24.54 -20.09
CA THR A 169 -10.45 24.18 -18.85
C THR A 169 -10.57 22.67 -18.67
N VAL A 170 -10.40 21.89 -19.75
CA VAL A 170 -10.37 20.43 -19.73
C VAL A 170 -9.18 19.96 -18.90
N LYS A 171 -9.42 18.95 -18.07
CA LYS A 171 -8.42 18.31 -17.24
C LYS A 171 -8.30 16.86 -17.64
N HIS A 172 -7.10 16.31 -17.44
CA HIS A 172 -6.85 14.89 -17.64
C HIS A 172 -6.98 14.16 -16.30
N TYR A 173 -7.81 13.14 -16.26
CA TYR A 173 -7.97 12.24 -15.14
C TYR A 173 -7.22 10.94 -15.42
N HIS A 174 -6.22 10.66 -14.58
CA HIS A 174 -5.54 9.38 -14.55
C HIS A 174 -5.86 8.67 -13.23
N TYR A 175 -6.38 7.45 -13.30
CA TYR A 175 -6.71 6.70 -12.09
C TYR A 175 -5.45 6.18 -11.41
N THR A 176 -5.10 6.80 -10.28
CA THR A 176 -4.07 6.27 -9.37
C THR A 176 -4.72 5.57 -8.19
N GLU A 177 -4.40 4.29 -7.97
CA GLU A 177 -4.81 3.62 -6.75
C GLU A 177 -4.01 4.18 -5.56
N LYS A 178 -4.71 4.91 -4.68
CA LYS A 178 -4.14 5.33 -3.41
C LYS A 178 -4.40 4.25 -2.38
N LEU A 179 -3.34 3.75 -1.73
CA LEU A 179 -3.46 3.04 -0.45
C LEU A 179 -4.39 3.87 0.44
N ASN A 180 -5.58 3.34 0.73
CA ASN A 180 -6.54 4.03 1.57
C ASN A 180 -5.85 4.34 2.90
N SER A 181 -6.02 5.55 3.43
CA SER A 181 -5.26 6.12 4.55
C SER A 181 -5.52 5.44 5.92
N LYS A 182 -6.12 4.25 5.92
CA LYS A 182 -6.30 3.35 7.06
C LYS A 182 -5.80 1.93 6.74
N CYS A 183 -4.70 1.82 6.00
CA CYS A 183 -3.98 0.54 5.94
C CYS A 183 -3.40 0.25 7.33
N ASP A 184 -3.54 -0.99 7.81
CA ASP A 184 -2.89 -1.44 9.04
C ASP A 184 -1.38 -1.13 8.96
N ALA A 185 -0.83 -0.51 9.99
CA ALA A 185 0.56 -0.04 9.97
C ALA A 185 1.56 -1.19 9.73
N ARG A 186 1.22 -2.42 10.14
CA ARG A 186 2.04 -3.60 9.89
C ARG A 186 1.89 -4.09 8.46
N LEU A 187 0.69 -4.06 7.86
CA LEU A 187 0.54 -4.34 6.43
C LEU A 187 1.33 -3.34 5.59
N ALA A 188 1.28 -2.05 5.91
CA ALA A 188 2.07 -1.02 5.22
C ALA A 188 3.58 -1.31 5.30
N ASN A 189 4.10 -1.66 6.49
CA ASN A 189 5.51 -2.05 6.66
C ASN A 189 5.87 -3.31 5.84
N ASN A 190 4.96 -4.28 5.80
CA ASN A 190 5.17 -5.53 5.08
C ASN A 190 5.17 -5.32 3.56
N ILE A 191 4.31 -4.43 3.06
CA ILE A 191 4.29 -3.99 1.67
C ILE A 191 5.57 -3.22 1.32
N ASN A 192 6.10 -2.37 2.22
CA ASN A 192 7.39 -1.70 1.98
C ASN A 192 8.56 -2.70 1.90
N ASN A 193 8.53 -3.76 2.72
CA ASN A 193 9.47 -4.87 2.61
C ASN A 193 9.31 -5.59 1.26
N LEU A 194 8.07 -5.89 0.85
CA LEU A 194 7.80 -6.52 -0.44
C LEU A 194 8.30 -5.66 -1.61
N TYR A 195 8.16 -4.33 -1.52
CA TYR A 195 8.70 -3.42 -2.51
C TYR A 195 10.20 -3.61 -2.67
N GLY A 196 10.96 -3.63 -1.58
CA GLY A 196 12.40 -3.90 -1.61
C GLY A 196 12.75 -5.25 -2.25
N ILE A 197 11.99 -6.31 -1.94
CA ILE A 197 12.16 -7.62 -2.56
C ILE A 197 11.99 -7.52 -4.08
N ILE A 198 10.86 -6.99 -4.52
CA ILE A 198 10.50 -6.85 -5.94
C ILE A 198 11.53 -6.05 -6.73
N GLN A 199 12.14 -5.02 -6.12
CA GLN A 199 13.14 -4.22 -6.80
C GLN A 199 14.41 -5.00 -7.17
N VAL A 200 14.75 -6.05 -6.42
CA VAL A 200 15.83 -6.98 -6.78
C VAL A 200 15.36 -7.96 -7.85
N LEU A 201 14.19 -8.58 -7.63
CA LEU A 201 13.70 -9.65 -8.49
C LEU A 201 13.38 -9.21 -9.92
N LYS A 202 12.97 -7.95 -10.14
CA LYS A 202 12.59 -7.46 -11.47
C LYS A 202 13.73 -7.50 -12.50
N TYR A 203 14.98 -7.54 -12.06
CA TYR A 203 16.14 -7.63 -12.95
C TYR A 203 16.54 -9.07 -13.26
N LYS A 204 16.09 -10.04 -12.45
CA LYS A 204 16.40 -11.46 -12.66
C LYS A 204 15.66 -12.05 -13.86
N GLU A 205 16.33 -12.96 -14.57
CA GLU A 205 15.76 -13.72 -15.68
C GLU A 205 14.79 -14.82 -15.21
N CYS A 206 15.13 -15.50 -14.12
CA CYS A 206 14.31 -16.52 -13.50
C CYS A 206 14.31 -16.37 -11.97
N LEU A 207 13.25 -16.89 -11.35
CA LEU A 207 13.17 -16.99 -9.90
C LEU A 207 13.73 -18.35 -9.47
N SER A 208 14.76 -18.35 -8.63
CA SER A 208 15.20 -19.54 -7.89
C SER A 208 14.12 -20.01 -6.89
N ASP A 209 14.28 -21.23 -6.39
CA ASP A 209 13.46 -21.77 -5.30
C ASP A 209 13.48 -20.89 -4.04
N GLY A 210 14.62 -20.25 -3.73
CA GLY A 210 14.72 -19.33 -2.58
C GLY A 210 13.88 -18.08 -2.77
N HIS A 211 13.79 -17.53 -3.99
CA HIS A 211 12.89 -16.40 -4.27
C HIS A 211 11.42 -16.81 -4.19
N ILE A 212 11.07 -17.99 -4.73
CA ILE A 212 9.71 -18.53 -4.68
C ILE A 212 9.29 -18.74 -3.22
N ALA A 213 10.17 -19.34 -2.41
CA ALA A 213 9.95 -19.52 -0.98
C ALA A 213 9.81 -18.18 -0.25
N LEU A 214 10.61 -17.17 -0.60
CA LEU A 214 10.53 -15.83 -0.02
C LEU A 214 9.19 -15.15 -0.31
N LEU A 215 8.72 -15.18 -1.55
CA LEU A 215 7.43 -14.58 -1.93
C LEU A 215 6.24 -15.36 -1.33
N SER A 216 6.32 -16.69 -1.33
CA SER A 216 5.29 -17.55 -0.72
C SER A 216 5.20 -17.34 0.79
N GLY A 217 6.34 -17.28 1.48
CA GLY A 217 6.40 -16.97 2.91
C GLY A 217 5.88 -15.57 3.21
N TRP A 218 6.11 -14.59 2.33
CA TRP A 218 5.50 -13.27 2.49
C TRP A 218 3.97 -13.33 2.40
N LEU A 219 3.40 -14.10 1.48
CA LEU A 219 1.94 -14.28 1.39
C LEU A 219 1.38 -14.92 2.65
N GLU A 220 2.04 -15.98 3.15
CA GLU A 220 1.65 -16.68 4.37
C GLU A 220 1.72 -15.77 5.60
N ASP A 221 2.80 -15.02 5.80
CA ASP A 221 2.98 -14.08 6.92
C ASP A 221 1.90 -12.97 6.94
N ASN A 222 1.24 -12.74 5.81
CA ASN A 222 0.26 -11.68 5.61
C ASN A 222 -1.17 -12.19 5.36
N HIS A 223 -1.42 -13.51 5.42
CA HIS A 223 -2.73 -14.10 5.09
C HIS A 223 -3.90 -13.50 5.90
N LYS A 224 -3.64 -13.06 7.13
CA LYS A 224 -4.66 -12.40 7.99
C LYS A 224 -5.22 -11.11 7.41
N TYR A 225 -4.58 -10.54 6.38
CA TYR A 225 -5.06 -9.36 5.66
C TYR A 225 -5.90 -9.72 4.44
N ASN A 226 -6.24 -10.99 4.23
CA ASN A 226 -7.25 -11.41 3.25
C ASN A 226 -8.54 -10.58 3.42
N GLY A 227 -9.06 -10.06 2.30
CA GLY A 227 -10.21 -9.16 2.29
C GLY A 227 -9.85 -7.68 2.18
N TYR A 228 -8.60 -7.29 2.46
CA TYR A 228 -8.11 -5.96 2.11
C TYR A 228 -7.88 -5.91 0.59
N VAL A 229 -8.54 -4.98 -0.11
CA VAL A 229 -8.44 -4.84 -1.58
C VAL A 229 -6.99 -4.80 -2.06
N VAL A 230 -6.15 -4.00 -1.39
CA VAL A 230 -4.72 -3.88 -1.73
C VAL A 230 -3.96 -5.19 -1.53
N PHE A 231 -4.23 -5.92 -0.45
CA PHE A 231 -3.56 -7.20 -0.22
C PHE A 231 -4.05 -8.27 -1.20
N ASN A 232 -5.35 -8.30 -1.51
CA ASN A 232 -5.93 -9.24 -2.46
C ASN A 232 -5.34 -9.05 -3.87
N ASP A 233 -5.15 -7.80 -4.33
CA ASP A 233 -4.52 -7.53 -5.63
C ASP A 233 -3.05 -7.99 -5.67
N ILE A 234 -2.28 -7.67 -4.63
CA ILE A 234 -0.89 -8.15 -4.48
C ILE A 234 -0.86 -9.68 -4.46
N SER A 235 -1.71 -10.29 -3.65
CA SER A 235 -1.77 -11.75 -3.42
C SER A 235 -2.06 -12.49 -4.72
N ARG A 236 -3.04 -12.02 -5.49
CA ARG A 236 -3.37 -12.58 -6.80
C ARG A 236 -2.19 -12.52 -7.77
N LYS A 237 -1.54 -11.36 -7.90
CA LYS A 237 -0.40 -11.17 -8.82
C LYS A 237 0.81 -12.02 -8.41
N LEU A 238 1.15 -12.04 -7.12
CA LEU A 238 2.26 -12.86 -6.63
C LEU A 238 2.03 -14.35 -6.85
N LYS A 239 0.80 -14.84 -6.63
CA LYS A 239 0.47 -16.25 -6.88
C LYS A 239 0.65 -16.65 -8.34
N LEU A 240 0.22 -15.80 -9.28
CA LEU A 240 0.46 -16.02 -10.71
C LEU A 240 1.96 -16.13 -11.01
N ILE A 241 2.75 -15.17 -10.53
CA ILE A 241 4.21 -15.13 -10.76
C ILE A 241 4.92 -16.34 -10.14
N ILE A 242 4.53 -16.75 -8.93
CA ILE A 242 5.06 -17.94 -8.26
C ILE A 242 4.77 -19.22 -9.05
N THR A 243 3.63 -19.28 -9.74
CA THR A 243 3.20 -20.47 -10.49
C THR A 243 3.95 -20.61 -11.82
N GLU A 244 4.36 -19.49 -12.42
CA GLU A 244 4.93 -19.48 -13.77
C GLU A 244 6.47 -19.66 -13.81
N SER A 245 7.17 -19.59 -12.67
CA SER A 245 8.63 -19.74 -12.43
C SER A 245 9.60 -18.89 -13.29
N SER A 246 9.25 -18.61 -14.54
CA SER A 246 9.96 -17.76 -15.49
C SER A 246 9.46 -16.31 -15.44
N LEU A 247 10.39 -15.35 -15.43
CA LEU A 247 10.06 -13.93 -15.48
C LEU A 247 10.11 -13.42 -16.92
N SER A 248 9.06 -13.71 -17.68
CA SER A 248 8.80 -13.03 -18.96
C SER A 248 8.64 -11.52 -18.76
N GLY A 249 8.76 -10.72 -19.83
CA GLY A 249 8.59 -9.26 -19.76
C GLY A 249 7.24 -8.84 -19.15
N VAL A 250 6.19 -9.61 -19.39
CA VAL A 250 4.84 -9.43 -18.81
C VAL A 250 4.87 -9.67 -17.31
N ASN A 251 5.51 -10.75 -16.84
CA ASN A 251 5.60 -11.08 -15.42
C ASN A 251 6.43 -10.07 -14.63
N ARG A 252 7.50 -9.50 -15.23
CA ARG A 252 8.29 -8.42 -14.59
C ARG A 252 7.49 -7.14 -14.41
N TYR A 253 6.66 -6.81 -15.40
CA TYR A 253 5.77 -5.65 -15.34
C TYR A 253 4.67 -5.85 -14.28
N GLU A 254 4.04 -7.02 -14.23
CA GLU A 254 3.04 -7.34 -13.21
C GLU A 254 3.65 -7.43 -11.80
N LEU A 255 4.88 -7.94 -11.65
CA LEU A 255 5.63 -7.91 -10.39
C LEU A 255 5.84 -6.46 -9.93
N SER A 256 6.22 -5.57 -10.83
CA SER A 256 6.40 -4.15 -10.53
C SER A 256 5.08 -3.48 -10.12
N LYS A 257 3.97 -3.87 -10.76
CA LYS A 257 2.63 -3.37 -10.43
C LYS A 257 2.13 -3.79 -9.05
N CYS A 258 2.63 -4.87 -8.45
CA CYS A 258 2.24 -5.28 -7.09
C CYS A 258 2.45 -4.15 -6.07
N VAL A 259 3.44 -3.29 -6.29
CA VAL A 259 3.88 -2.31 -5.30
C VAL A 259 4.06 -0.91 -5.90
N HIS A 260 3.51 -0.65 -7.10
CA HIS A 260 3.71 0.62 -7.79
C HIS A 260 3.22 1.82 -6.97
N PHE A 261 2.13 1.64 -6.20
CA PHE A 261 1.58 2.69 -5.35
C PHE A 261 2.53 3.16 -4.23
N ILE A 262 3.63 2.42 -3.97
CA ILE A 262 4.67 2.81 -3.00
C ILE A 262 5.58 3.90 -3.57
N SER A 263 5.91 3.89 -4.87
CA SER A 263 6.79 4.90 -5.47
C SER A 263 6.17 6.29 -5.44
N ASP A 264 4.84 6.36 -5.57
CA ASP A 264 4.10 7.62 -5.69
C ASP A 264 3.62 8.14 -4.32
N SER A 265 3.85 7.37 -3.25
CA SER A 265 3.47 7.75 -1.91
C SER A 265 4.39 8.84 -1.36
N SER A 266 3.81 9.92 -0.85
CA SER A 266 4.52 10.97 -0.08
C SER A 266 5.32 10.40 1.11
N ALA A 267 5.04 9.17 1.54
CA ALA A 267 5.77 8.42 2.55
C ALA A 267 7.20 8.02 2.14
N TYR A 268 7.53 7.94 0.83
CA TYR A 268 8.86 7.55 0.34
C TYR A 268 9.98 8.49 0.81
N LYS A 269 9.61 9.71 1.23
CA LYS A 269 10.52 10.73 1.76
C LYS A 269 10.98 10.46 3.21
N LYS A 270 10.37 9.52 3.93
CA LYS A 270 10.70 9.25 5.35
C LYS A 270 11.83 8.22 5.47
N LYS A 271 12.85 8.51 6.29
CA LYS A 271 13.98 7.60 6.58
C LYS A 271 13.52 6.18 6.98
N THR A 272 12.47 6.07 7.80
CA THR A 272 11.90 4.78 8.23
C THR A 272 11.44 3.91 7.08
N LEU A 273 10.82 4.48 6.04
CA LEU A 273 10.34 3.70 4.89
C LEU A 273 11.52 3.16 4.07
N LYS A 274 12.52 4.01 3.79
CA LYS A 274 13.72 3.58 3.06
C LYS A 274 14.46 2.45 3.77
N ILE A 275 14.51 2.47 5.11
CA ILE A 275 15.06 1.35 5.89
C ILE A 275 14.25 0.07 5.71
N GLN A 276 12.91 0.13 5.75
CA GLN A 276 12.07 -1.05 5.51
C GLN A 276 12.25 -1.62 4.09
N VAL A 277 12.45 -0.75 3.10
CA VAL A 277 12.80 -1.15 1.73
C VAL A 277 14.16 -1.84 1.69
N LEU A 278 15.19 -1.28 2.35
CA LEU A 278 16.51 -1.92 2.46
C LEU A 278 16.42 -3.33 3.05
N GLN A 279 15.58 -3.54 4.06
CA GLN A 279 15.36 -4.88 4.61
C GLN A 279 14.76 -5.86 3.61
N GLY A 280 13.83 -5.38 2.77
CA GLY A 280 13.29 -6.16 1.66
C GLY A 280 14.37 -6.56 0.66
N ILE A 281 15.22 -5.61 0.28
CA ILE A 281 16.36 -5.84 -0.63
C ILE A 281 17.28 -6.91 -0.02
N ILE A 282 17.69 -6.75 1.24
CA ILE A 282 18.58 -7.71 1.90
C ILE A 282 17.94 -9.10 2.03
N LYS A 283 16.63 -9.20 2.27
CA LYS A 283 15.94 -10.50 2.27
C LYS A 283 15.99 -11.18 0.90
N ALA A 284 15.79 -10.43 -0.18
CA ALA A 284 15.89 -10.96 -1.53
C ALA A 284 17.33 -11.38 -1.87
N VAL A 285 18.30 -10.50 -1.63
CA VAL A 285 19.73 -10.74 -1.89
C VAL A 285 20.31 -11.92 -1.10
N THR A 286 19.65 -12.35 -0.02
CA THR A 286 20.16 -13.43 0.84
C THR A 286 19.25 -14.66 0.87
N CYS A 287 18.17 -14.70 0.08
CA CYS A 287 17.22 -15.82 0.13
C CYS A 287 17.83 -17.15 -0.32
N ASP A 288 18.82 -17.10 -1.20
CA ASP A 288 19.53 -18.28 -1.73
C ASP A 288 20.75 -18.67 -0.88
N ASP A 289 20.90 -18.12 0.33
CA ASP A 289 22.06 -18.33 1.21
C ASP A 289 23.42 -17.93 0.61
N ALA A 290 23.42 -17.27 -0.55
CA ALA A 290 24.58 -16.73 -1.24
C ALA A 290 24.18 -15.39 -1.90
N VAL A 291 25.11 -14.42 -1.91
CA VAL A 291 24.93 -13.13 -2.58
C VAL A 291 25.63 -13.17 -3.93
N SER A 292 24.90 -13.01 -5.03
CA SER A 292 25.50 -12.90 -6.35
C SER A 292 26.15 -11.53 -6.59
N MET A 293 27.07 -11.45 -7.55
CA MET A 293 27.67 -10.16 -7.95
C MET A 293 26.62 -9.17 -8.48
N GLU A 294 25.63 -9.66 -9.24
CA GLU A 294 24.54 -8.82 -9.76
C GLU A 294 23.72 -8.19 -8.63
N GLU A 295 23.36 -9.00 -7.63
CA GLU A 295 22.64 -8.56 -6.44
C GLU A 295 23.44 -7.56 -5.61
N LEU A 296 24.75 -7.79 -5.48
CA LEU A 296 25.65 -6.90 -4.75
C LEU A 296 25.77 -5.54 -5.44
N LEU A 297 25.91 -5.52 -6.76
CA LEU A 297 25.98 -4.30 -7.56
C LEU A 297 24.66 -3.52 -7.48
N TYR A 298 23.52 -4.22 -7.57
CA TYR A 298 22.21 -3.60 -7.37
C TYR A 298 22.09 -2.97 -5.98
N LEU A 299 22.45 -3.72 -4.94
CA LEU A 299 22.43 -3.23 -3.56
C LEU A 299 23.32 -1.99 -3.40
N ASN A 300 24.54 -1.99 -3.95
CA ASN A 300 25.44 -0.84 -3.89
C ASN A 300 24.82 0.40 -4.55
N GLN A 301 24.27 0.25 -5.77
CA GLN A 301 23.61 1.35 -6.47
C GLN A 301 22.42 1.90 -5.65
N TRP A 302 21.65 1.03 -5.02
CA TRP A 302 20.55 1.45 -4.17
C TRP A 302 21.04 2.22 -2.93
N LEU A 303 22.12 1.75 -2.30
CA LEU A 303 22.72 2.40 -1.13
C LEU A 303 23.23 3.79 -1.46
N GLU A 304 23.95 3.96 -2.58
CA GLU A 304 24.48 5.25 -3.04
C GLU A 304 23.36 6.27 -3.28
N LYS A 305 22.27 5.87 -3.95
CA LYS A 305 21.08 6.71 -4.17
C LYS A 305 20.35 7.09 -2.89
N ASN A 306 20.64 6.41 -1.77
CA ASN A 306 19.96 6.61 -0.50
C ASN A 306 20.90 7.06 0.64
N SER A 307 22.01 7.74 0.32
CA SER A 307 22.98 8.33 1.27
C SER A 307 22.36 9.16 2.40
N THR A 308 21.15 9.71 2.21
CA THR A 308 20.33 10.33 3.27
C THR A 308 20.10 9.46 4.52
N LEU A 309 20.32 8.14 4.42
CA LEU A 309 20.22 7.18 5.51
C LEU A 309 21.49 7.05 6.36
N GLN A 310 22.60 7.67 5.96
CA GLN A 310 23.85 7.66 6.71
C GLN A 310 23.64 8.05 8.17
N GLY A 311 24.30 7.32 9.08
CA GLY A 311 24.10 7.41 10.52
C GLY A 311 23.02 6.48 11.08
N ASP A 312 22.29 5.76 10.21
CA ASP A 312 21.48 4.61 10.64
C ASP A 312 22.35 3.35 10.65
N TYR A 313 22.47 2.73 11.82
CA TYR A 313 23.33 1.57 12.05
C TYR A 313 23.16 0.45 11.00
N VAL A 314 21.91 0.09 10.64
CA VAL A 314 21.67 -0.99 9.68
C VAL A 314 22.18 -0.59 8.30
N TYR A 315 21.89 0.64 7.87
CA TYR A 315 22.36 1.14 6.58
C TYR A 315 23.89 1.20 6.53
N ASP A 316 24.52 1.80 7.54
CA ASP A 316 25.97 1.99 7.58
C ASP A 316 26.72 0.65 7.59
N ARG A 317 26.21 -0.35 8.34
CA ARG A 317 26.83 -1.67 8.46
C ARG A 317 26.71 -2.47 7.16
N ILE A 318 25.55 -2.42 6.51
CA ILE A 318 25.34 -3.03 5.19
C ILE A 318 26.25 -2.36 4.16
N GLN A 319 26.28 -1.03 4.10
CA GLN A 319 27.12 -0.28 3.16
C GLN A 319 28.60 -0.61 3.31
N LEU A 320 29.11 -0.70 4.54
CA LEU A 320 30.50 -1.06 4.79
C LEU A 320 30.82 -2.46 4.27
N LEU A 321 29.98 -3.45 4.57
CA LEU A 321 30.18 -4.82 4.08
C LEU A 321 30.05 -4.92 2.55
N THR A 322 29.12 -4.18 1.96
CA THR A 322 28.94 -4.11 0.50
C THR A 322 30.19 -3.55 -0.17
N LYS A 323 30.75 -2.44 0.33
CA LYS A 323 31.97 -1.84 -0.22
C LYS A 323 33.17 -2.79 -0.11
N GLN A 324 33.36 -3.41 1.06
CA GLN A 324 34.43 -4.40 1.27
C GLN A 324 34.31 -5.58 0.31
N ALA A 325 33.09 -6.09 0.08
CA ALA A 325 32.87 -7.19 -0.85
C ALA A 325 33.11 -6.82 -2.32
N LEU A 326 32.95 -5.54 -2.69
CA LEU A 326 33.20 -5.05 -4.05
C LEU A 326 34.69 -4.80 -4.33
N GLU A 327 35.52 -4.59 -3.30
CA GLU A 327 36.98 -4.46 -3.46
C GLU A 327 37.61 -5.75 -4.02
N ASP A 328 37.00 -6.90 -3.72
CA ASP A 328 37.51 -8.22 -4.14
C ASP A 328 37.35 -8.48 -5.66
N ASN A 329 36.63 -7.63 -6.42
CA ASN A 329 36.27 -7.71 -7.85
C ASN A 329 35.55 -8.99 -8.31
N ILE A 330 35.72 -10.11 -7.61
CA ILE A 330 35.08 -11.41 -7.81
C ILE A 330 34.76 -11.98 -6.44
N LEU A 331 33.50 -12.38 -6.23
CA LEU A 331 33.09 -13.12 -5.03
C LEU A 331 33.13 -14.62 -5.28
N LEU A 332 34.07 -15.32 -4.64
CA LEU A 332 34.08 -16.79 -4.59
C LEU A 332 32.89 -17.31 -3.77
N ASP A 333 32.43 -18.53 -4.03
CA ASP A 333 31.26 -19.15 -3.37
C ASP A 333 31.30 -19.03 -1.83
N GLN A 334 32.46 -19.20 -1.22
CA GLN A 334 32.62 -19.08 0.22
C GLN A 334 32.41 -17.63 0.70
N GLN A 335 32.91 -16.64 -0.05
CA GLN A 335 32.70 -15.22 0.25
C GLN A 335 31.24 -14.83 0.06
N GLN A 336 30.56 -15.33 -0.98
CA GLN A 336 29.13 -15.10 -1.21
C GLN A 336 28.28 -15.59 -0.03
N LYS A 337 28.53 -16.81 0.44
CA LYS A 337 27.83 -17.40 1.60
C LYS A 337 28.13 -16.65 2.90
N GLN A 338 29.40 -16.29 3.12
CA GLN A 338 29.78 -15.50 4.30
C GLN A 338 29.14 -14.11 4.31
N LEU A 339 29.06 -13.45 3.15
CA LEU A 339 28.42 -12.15 3.02
C LEU A 339 26.91 -12.25 3.27
N ALA A 340 26.25 -13.26 2.70
CA ALA A 340 24.83 -13.54 2.94
C ALA A 340 24.56 -13.72 4.44
N GLN A 341 25.40 -14.50 5.12
CA GLN A 341 25.29 -14.73 6.56
C GLN A 341 25.46 -13.42 7.36
N LYS A 342 26.49 -12.62 7.07
CA LYS A 342 26.72 -11.32 7.72
C LYS A 342 25.53 -10.36 7.53
N TYR A 343 24.94 -10.32 6.35
CA TYR A 343 23.73 -9.52 6.10
C TYR A 343 22.52 -10.01 6.89
N LYS A 344 22.29 -11.33 6.97
CA LYS A 344 21.21 -11.91 7.79
C LYS A 344 21.39 -11.58 9.28
N GLU A 345 22.62 -11.59 9.77
CA GLU A 345 22.97 -11.25 11.17
C GLU A 345 22.71 -9.78 11.53
N ILE A 346 22.80 -8.87 10.57
CA ILE A 346 22.45 -7.46 10.81
C ILE A 346 20.94 -7.31 11.01
N LEU A 347 20.13 -8.09 10.27
CA LEU A 347 18.68 -8.03 10.36
C LEU A 347 18.12 -8.83 11.54
N LYS A 348 18.82 -9.86 12.00
CA LYS A 348 18.41 -10.73 13.11
C LYS A 348 19.51 -10.82 14.17
N PRO A 349 19.24 -10.53 15.46
CA PRO A 349 20.23 -10.73 16.51
C PRO A 349 20.69 -12.20 16.55
N THR A 350 21.99 -12.45 16.43
CA THR A 350 22.57 -13.80 16.49
C THR A 350 23.44 -14.05 17.72
N LYS A 351 23.91 -12.99 18.39
CA LYS A 351 24.70 -13.06 19.62
C LYS A 351 23.82 -12.99 20.87
N TYR A 352 22.97 -13.98 21.02
CA TYR A 352 22.24 -14.19 22.28
C TYR A 352 23.21 -14.55 23.41
N HIS A 353 22.85 -14.16 24.62
CA HIS A 353 23.55 -14.56 25.84
C HIS A 353 23.62 -16.08 25.90
N LYS A 354 24.82 -16.61 26.10
CA LYS A 354 25.06 -18.05 26.24
C LYS A 354 25.41 -18.35 27.70
N GLY A 355 24.80 -19.40 28.24
CA GLY A 355 25.03 -19.84 29.62
C GLY A 355 24.04 -19.21 30.62
N GLU A 356 24.35 -19.37 31.90
CA GLU A 356 23.48 -18.94 33.00
C GLU A 356 23.30 -17.41 33.01
N ILE A 357 22.06 -16.96 33.20
CA ILE A 357 21.72 -15.54 33.33
C ILE A 357 21.95 -15.14 34.77
N GLN A 358 22.80 -14.13 35.03
CA GLN A 358 22.99 -13.64 36.38
C GLN A 358 21.81 -12.78 36.78
N LEU A 359 20.99 -13.26 37.71
CA LEU A 359 19.75 -12.61 38.10
C LEU A 359 19.89 -11.73 39.36
N LYS A 360 21.08 -11.33 39.79
CA LYS A 360 21.24 -10.54 41.02
C LYS A 360 22.02 -9.25 40.79
N ASP A 361 21.50 -8.13 41.28
CA ASP A 361 22.11 -6.79 41.21
C ASP A 361 22.43 -6.32 39.78
N LYS A 362 21.61 -6.75 38.81
CA LYS A 362 21.74 -6.45 37.39
C LYS A 362 20.65 -5.52 36.90
N THR A 363 20.92 -4.84 35.80
CA THR A 363 19.96 -3.96 35.12
C THR A 363 19.40 -4.61 33.86
N TYR A 364 18.13 -4.36 33.55
CA TYR A 364 17.51 -4.93 32.36
C TYR A 364 16.60 -3.95 31.63
N THR A 365 16.33 -4.23 30.36
CA THR A 365 15.28 -3.58 29.57
C THR A 365 14.43 -4.64 28.89
N LEU A 366 13.12 -4.44 28.84
CA LEU A 366 12.19 -5.34 28.14
C LEU A 366 11.83 -4.79 26.74
N THR A 367 11.83 -5.65 25.73
CA THR A 367 11.37 -5.34 24.35
C THR A 367 10.49 -6.45 23.77
N GLY A 368 9.59 -6.11 22.86
CA GLY A 368 8.64 -7.06 22.26
C GLY A 368 7.44 -7.38 23.13
N ASN A 369 6.55 -8.19 22.57
CA ASN A 369 5.41 -8.77 23.24
C ASN A 369 5.80 -10.15 23.75
N PHE A 370 5.33 -10.51 24.94
CA PHE A 370 5.72 -11.74 25.62
C PHE A 370 4.58 -12.77 25.49
N LYS A 371 4.94 -14.01 25.12
CA LYS A 371 3.97 -15.08 24.83
C LYS A 371 3.50 -15.80 26.09
N HIS A 372 4.41 -16.08 27.01
CA HIS A 372 4.19 -16.99 28.14
C HIS A 372 3.99 -16.25 29.46
N ILE A 373 4.36 -14.96 29.53
CA ILE A 373 4.20 -14.13 30.73
C ILE A 373 3.85 -12.69 30.35
N THR A 374 3.02 -12.01 31.15
CA THR A 374 2.82 -10.56 30.95
C THR A 374 4.04 -9.76 31.40
N ARG A 375 4.27 -8.58 30.82
CA ARG A 375 5.40 -7.71 31.21
C ARG A 375 5.37 -7.36 32.70
N ASP A 376 4.19 -7.16 33.27
CA ASP A 376 4.05 -6.79 34.69
C ASP A 376 4.32 -7.97 35.63
N GLN A 377 3.90 -9.18 35.25
CA GLN A 377 4.29 -10.39 35.99
C GLN A 377 5.80 -10.63 35.92
N LEU A 378 6.41 -10.45 34.75
CA LEU A 378 7.85 -10.58 34.58
C LEU A 378 8.61 -9.55 35.41
N ARG A 379 8.18 -8.28 35.41
CA ARG A 379 8.74 -7.22 36.26
C ARG A 379 8.73 -7.59 37.74
N LYS A 380 7.59 -8.08 38.24
CA LYS A 380 7.46 -8.52 39.64
C LYS A 380 8.43 -9.65 39.96
N LYS A 381 8.62 -10.62 39.06
CA LYS A 381 9.58 -11.72 39.26
C LYS A 381 11.03 -11.25 39.26
N LEU A 382 11.41 -10.38 38.32
CA LEU A 382 12.78 -9.86 38.23
C LEU A 382 13.11 -8.92 39.40
N ALA A 383 12.14 -8.15 39.88
CA ALA A 383 12.30 -7.31 41.07
C ALA A 383 12.58 -8.14 42.34
N LYS A 384 11.96 -9.33 42.49
CA LYS A 384 12.25 -10.25 43.60
C LYS A 384 13.69 -10.78 43.59
N GLN A 385 14.35 -10.74 42.43
CA GLN A 385 15.75 -11.13 42.27
C GLN A 385 16.69 -9.91 42.35
N HIS A 386 16.20 -8.72 42.74
CA HIS A 386 16.95 -7.47 42.81
C HIS A 386 17.44 -6.92 41.46
N LEU A 387 16.78 -7.28 40.34
CA LEU A 387 17.05 -6.62 39.07
C LEU A 387 16.36 -5.26 38.97
N THR A 388 17.04 -4.28 38.37
CA THR A 388 16.52 -2.93 38.13
C THR A 388 16.14 -2.72 36.66
N GLU A 389 14.87 -2.41 36.39
CA GLU A 389 14.42 -2.07 35.03
C GLU A 389 14.95 -0.68 34.61
N LYS A 390 15.43 -0.59 33.36
CA LYS A 390 15.75 0.65 32.66
C LYS A 390 14.80 0.82 31.48
N THR A 391 14.40 2.06 31.21
CA THR A 391 13.44 2.40 30.14
C THR A 391 14.06 2.32 28.74
N SER A 392 15.37 2.56 28.65
CA SER A 392 16.14 2.60 27.41
C SER A 392 17.37 1.69 27.42
N VAL A 393 17.69 1.11 26.26
CA VAL A 393 18.94 0.37 26.04
C VAL A 393 20.13 1.34 26.02
N SER A 394 21.19 1.02 26.76
CA SER A 394 22.45 1.78 26.83
C SER A 394 23.60 0.87 27.24
N THR A 395 24.84 1.37 27.22
CA THR A 395 26.03 0.65 27.69
C THR A 395 25.98 0.31 29.19
N LYS A 396 25.08 0.94 29.95
CA LYS A 396 24.85 0.68 31.38
C LYS A 396 23.80 -0.41 31.65
N VAL A 397 23.20 -0.99 30.61
CA VAL A 397 22.20 -2.05 30.74
C VAL A 397 22.88 -3.40 30.59
N ASP A 398 22.72 -4.29 31.58
CA ASP A 398 23.30 -5.64 31.52
C ASP A 398 22.52 -6.53 30.57
N TYR A 399 21.18 -6.49 30.57
CA TYR A 399 20.36 -7.39 29.77
C TYR A 399 19.25 -6.70 28.97
N LEU A 400 19.11 -7.06 27.70
CA LEU A 400 17.91 -6.81 26.91
C LEU A 400 17.10 -8.10 26.78
N ILE A 401 15.95 -8.15 27.42
CA ILE A 401 15.05 -9.31 27.39
C ILE A 401 14.02 -9.11 26.27
N ILE A 402 13.96 -10.08 25.37
CA ILE A 402 13.18 -10.04 24.14
C ILE A 402 12.02 -11.03 24.23
N GLY A 403 10.80 -10.51 24.18
CA GLY A 403 9.58 -11.32 24.10
C GLY A 403 9.46 -12.09 22.78
N THR A 404 8.83 -13.26 22.81
CA THR A 404 8.73 -14.18 21.66
C THR A 404 7.76 -13.68 20.57
N ILE A 405 6.88 -12.71 20.87
CA ILE A 405 5.91 -12.16 19.93
C ILE A 405 6.44 -10.84 19.33
N PRO A 406 6.58 -10.73 18.00
CA PRO A 406 6.92 -9.48 17.33
C PRO A 406 5.86 -8.40 17.59
N SER A 407 6.29 -7.16 17.87
CA SER A 407 5.36 -6.04 18.08
C SER A 407 4.95 -5.42 16.73
N PRO A 408 3.65 -5.12 16.50
CA PRO A 408 3.20 -4.48 15.28
C PRO A 408 3.70 -3.02 15.23
N GLY A 409 4.62 -2.70 14.32
CA GLY A 409 5.07 -1.33 14.06
C GLY A 409 6.58 -1.06 14.22
N TRP A 410 7.42 -2.10 14.33
CA TRP A 410 8.86 -1.91 14.43
C TRP A 410 9.46 -1.27 13.16
N LYS A 411 10.34 -0.27 13.39
CA LYS A 411 11.07 0.47 12.34
C LYS A 411 11.86 -0.46 11.41
N TYR A 412 12.37 -1.56 11.96
CA TYR A 412 13.18 -2.56 11.26
C TYR A 412 12.37 -3.87 11.06
N GLY A 413 11.10 -3.79 10.67
CA GLY A 413 10.29 -4.95 10.32
C GLY A 413 10.00 -5.86 11.52
N ASN A 414 10.59 -7.05 11.55
CA ASN A 414 10.48 -8.01 12.67
C ASN A 414 11.55 -7.81 13.75
N THR A 415 12.36 -6.73 13.68
CA THR A 415 13.39 -6.42 14.69
C THR A 415 13.16 -5.04 15.31
N GLY A 416 13.14 -4.96 16.64
CA GLY A 416 12.86 -3.71 17.37
C GLY A 416 14.06 -2.78 17.42
N THR A 417 13.84 -1.47 17.50
CA THR A 417 14.91 -0.45 17.63
C THR A 417 15.83 -0.69 18.82
N LYS A 418 15.29 -1.25 19.92
CA LYS A 418 16.06 -1.65 21.10
C LYS A 418 17.02 -2.80 20.83
N ILE A 419 16.63 -3.74 19.97
CA ILE A 419 17.46 -4.90 19.59
C ILE A 419 18.64 -4.40 18.74
N ILE A 420 18.36 -3.57 17.72
CA ILE A 420 19.41 -2.96 16.90
C ILE A 420 20.41 -2.17 17.75
N LYS A 421 19.93 -1.35 18.68
CA LYS A 421 20.81 -0.59 19.60
C LYS A 421 21.66 -1.51 20.49
N ALA A 422 21.12 -2.65 20.93
CA ALA A 422 21.89 -3.61 21.71
C ALA A 422 22.97 -4.30 20.87
N GLN A 423 22.68 -4.64 19.60
CA GLN A 423 23.69 -5.18 18.67
C GLN A 423 24.81 -4.18 18.42
N GLU A 424 24.48 -2.91 18.17
CA GLU A 424 25.47 -1.83 18.03
C GLU A 424 26.39 -1.74 19.26
N ILE A 425 25.83 -1.85 20.47
CA ILE A 425 26.61 -1.86 21.71
C ILE A 425 27.52 -3.08 21.79
N GLN A 426 27.02 -4.28 21.45
CA GLN A 426 27.83 -5.52 21.46
C GLN A 426 29.01 -5.43 20.48
N GLU A 427 28.79 -4.87 19.28
CA GLU A 427 29.85 -4.70 18.29
C GLU A 427 30.91 -3.69 18.74
N LYS A 428 30.52 -2.65 19.47
CA LYS A 428 31.43 -1.67 20.09
C LYS A 428 32.11 -2.21 21.36
N GLY A 429 32.01 -3.52 21.65
CA GLY A 429 32.64 -4.17 22.80
C GLY A 429 31.85 -4.07 24.12
N GLY A 430 30.62 -3.57 24.08
CA GLY A 430 29.74 -3.51 25.24
C GLY A 430 29.25 -4.89 25.69
N LYS A 431 28.99 -5.03 26.99
CA LYS A 431 28.69 -6.32 27.64
C LYS A 431 27.20 -6.66 27.72
N ILE A 432 26.33 -5.98 26.97
CA ILE A 432 24.89 -6.22 27.03
C ILE A 432 24.54 -7.62 26.53
N GLY A 433 23.83 -8.40 27.35
CA GLY A 433 23.33 -9.72 27.03
C GLY A 433 21.93 -9.66 26.40
N LEU A 434 21.77 -10.27 25.23
CA LEU A 434 20.47 -10.45 24.57
C LEU A 434 19.84 -11.75 25.07
N ILE A 435 18.69 -11.67 25.74
CA ILE A 435 18.04 -12.83 26.38
C ILE A 435 16.67 -13.07 25.73
N LYS A 436 16.40 -14.30 25.30
CA LYS A 436 15.07 -14.69 24.85
C LYS A 436 14.16 -14.93 26.05
N GLU A 437 12.88 -14.59 25.90
CA GLU A 437 11.84 -14.88 26.90
C GLU A 437 11.91 -16.33 27.39
N GLU A 438 11.99 -17.29 26.49
CA GLU A 438 12.01 -18.71 26.83
C GLU A 438 13.22 -19.12 27.69
N ASP A 439 14.41 -18.59 27.37
CA ASP A 439 15.63 -18.92 28.10
C ASP A 439 15.58 -18.37 29.54
N LEU A 440 15.07 -17.14 29.69
CA LEU A 440 14.85 -16.53 30.99
C LEU A 440 13.79 -17.27 31.81
N LEU A 441 12.69 -17.65 31.17
CA LEU A 441 11.58 -18.33 31.84
C LEU A 441 11.97 -19.74 32.29
N LYS A 442 12.75 -20.47 31.49
CA LYS A 442 13.32 -21.77 31.89
C LYS A 442 14.15 -21.63 33.17
N GLN A 443 15.03 -20.62 33.24
CA GLN A 443 15.87 -20.41 34.42
C GLN A 443 15.07 -19.94 35.64
N LEU A 444 13.98 -19.19 35.44
CA LEU A 444 13.06 -18.79 36.50
C LEU A 444 12.10 -19.90 36.96
N GLY A 445 12.26 -21.13 36.45
CA GLY A 445 11.43 -22.28 36.80
C GLY A 445 9.98 -22.19 36.30
N TYR A 446 9.73 -21.43 35.23
CA TYR A 446 8.41 -21.27 34.65
C TYR A 446 8.10 -22.42 33.68
N LYS A 447 6.90 -22.99 33.75
CA LYS A 447 6.42 -23.96 32.75
C LYS A 447 6.00 -23.18 31.49
N ILE A 448 6.67 -23.46 30.37
CA ILE A 448 6.51 -22.75 29.08
C ILE A 448 5.47 -23.47 28.21
#